data_AF-A0AAE1X645-F1
#
_entry.id   AF-A0AAE1X645-F1
#
_cell.length_a   1.000
_cell.length_b   1.000
_cell.length_c   1.000
_cell.angle_alpha   90.00
_cell.angle_beta   90.00
_cell.angle_gamma   90.00
#
_symmetry.space_group_name_H-M   'P 1'
#
loop_
_entity.id
_entity.type
_entity.pdbx_description
1 polymer ?
#
loop_
_entity_poly.entity_id
_entity_poly.type
_entity_poly.pdbx_seq_one_letter_code
_entity_poly.pdbx_strand_id
1 'polypeptide(L)'
;MFLAFAAMLVLQLTVSLKTREDSLGLSQPSTYPLVRESIPTSFKKQYSDLMAVIKEESISRPLFWVVSSILAIPILSGSIFCYQTQCLNLDPSVIGMSKVTGQLMLLSLTILYDRFWKNIPLRKLANIAQMSYAFALLLDLVLVKQLNIQLGIPNEVFALCFSGLAETIAQFKLLPFYVLFASLAPRGCEGSLMSFLGSALCLSSIFSGFLGIGLASFLGITSGNYSSLPLGIMIQFFVALLPLHWIDYVPMSQVVPEKAVKKGK
;
A
#
# COMPACT_ATOMS: atom_id res chain seq x y z
N MET A 1 13.30 -16.86 -12.09
CA MET A 1 12.02 -16.29 -11.62
C MET A 1 11.70 -14.93 -12.24
N PHE A 2 12.66 -14.00 -12.37
CA PHE A 2 12.42 -12.70 -13.02
C PHE A 2 11.72 -12.78 -14.40
N LEU A 3 12.17 -13.68 -15.29
CA LEU A 3 11.53 -13.87 -16.60
C LEU A 3 10.08 -14.34 -16.51
N ALA A 4 9.76 -15.24 -15.57
CA ALA A 4 8.40 -15.72 -15.35
C ALA A 4 7.50 -14.59 -14.83
N PHE A 5 8.01 -13.78 -13.90
CA PHE A 5 7.30 -12.61 -13.39
C PHE A 5 7.10 -11.55 -14.49
N ALA A 6 8.13 -11.29 -15.31
CA ALA A 6 8.03 -10.38 -16.46
C ALA A 6 6.98 -10.88 -17.47
N ALA A 7 6.94 -12.18 -17.77
CA ALA A 7 5.92 -12.77 -18.63
C ALA A 7 4.51 -12.58 -18.04
N MET A 8 4.36 -12.74 -16.71
CA MET A 8 3.09 -12.52 -16.03
C MET A 8 2.65 -11.05 -16.09
N LEU A 9 3.58 -10.10 -15.92
CA LEU A 9 3.30 -8.66 -16.06
C LEU A 9 2.93 -8.28 -17.50
N VAL A 10 3.60 -8.86 -18.49
CA VAL A 10 3.27 -8.67 -19.91
C VAL A 10 1.88 -9.23 -20.21
N LEU A 11 1.53 -10.39 -19.65
CA LEU A 11 0.19 -10.95 -19.76
C LEU A 11 -0.84 -10.01 -19.12
N GLN A 12 -0.60 -9.53 -17.90
CA GLN A 12 -1.47 -8.58 -17.21
C GLN A 12 -1.67 -7.30 -18.04
N LEU A 13 -0.58 -6.71 -18.54
CA LEU A 13 -0.63 -5.52 -19.39
C LEU A 13 -1.42 -5.80 -20.68
N THR A 14 -1.20 -6.94 -21.33
CA THR A 14 -1.90 -7.33 -22.55
C THR A 14 -3.39 -7.51 -22.30
N VAL A 15 -3.77 -8.13 -21.17
CA VAL A 15 -5.17 -8.26 -20.76
C VAL A 15 -5.77 -6.87 -20.52
N SER A 16 -5.10 -6.01 -19.76
CA SER A 16 -5.55 -4.64 -19.48
C SER A 16 -5.71 -3.79 -20.75
N LEU A 17 -4.81 -3.92 -21.73
CA LEU A 17 -4.91 -3.22 -23.01
C LEU A 17 -6.03 -3.79 -23.91
N LYS A 18 -6.34 -5.08 -23.78
CA LYS A 18 -7.42 -5.74 -24.54
C LYS A 18 -8.80 -5.54 -23.93
N THR A 19 -8.89 -5.27 -22.63
CA THR A 19 -10.17 -4.91 -21.98
C THR A 19 -10.63 -3.54 -22.44
N ARG A 20 -11.57 -3.55 -23.38
CA ARG A 20 -12.22 -2.34 -23.92
C ARG A 20 -13.11 -1.70 -22.87
N GLU A 21 -13.11 -0.37 -22.75
CA GLU A 21 -13.93 0.36 -21.75
C GLU A 21 -15.43 0.05 -21.87
N ASP A 22 -15.91 -0.19 -23.10
CA ASP A 22 -17.29 -0.59 -23.40
C ASP A 22 -17.69 -1.93 -22.73
N SER A 23 -16.73 -2.77 -22.36
CA SER A 23 -16.98 -4.05 -21.65
C SER A 23 -17.25 -3.88 -20.14
N LEU A 24 -16.98 -2.69 -19.58
CA LEU A 24 -17.21 -2.37 -18.18
C LEU A 24 -18.66 -1.96 -17.89
N GLY A 25 -19.52 -1.91 -18.92
CA GLY A 25 -20.92 -1.49 -18.77
C GLY A 25 -21.07 -0.03 -18.32
N LEU A 26 -20.05 0.80 -18.55
CA LEU A 26 -20.10 2.23 -18.27
C LEU A 26 -21.14 2.87 -19.20
N SER A 27 -22.03 3.69 -18.64
CA SER A 27 -22.98 4.46 -19.42
C SER A 27 -22.23 5.28 -20.44
N GLN A 28 -22.50 5.01 -21.73
CA GLN A 28 -21.99 5.78 -22.85
C GLN A 28 -22.16 7.27 -22.54
N PRO A 29 -21.15 8.14 -22.76
CA PRO A 29 -21.31 9.56 -22.50
C PRO A 29 -22.49 10.02 -23.32
N SER A 30 -23.61 10.30 -22.65
CA SER A 30 -24.77 10.89 -23.30
C SER A 30 -24.26 12.11 -24.03
N THR A 31 -24.59 12.22 -25.32
CA THR A 31 -24.31 13.40 -26.15
C THR A 31 -24.92 14.61 -25.47
N TYR A 32 -24.21 15.18 -24.50
CA TYR A 32 -24.53 16.47 -23.95
C TYR A 32 -24.33 17.44 -25.11
N PRO A 33 -25.27 18.34 -25.41
CA PRO A 33 -24.97 19.44 -26.30
C PRO A 33 -23.69 20.08 -25.75
N LEU A 34 -22.71 20.29 -26.62
CA LEU A 34 -21.46 21.00 -26.33
C LEU A 34 -21.79 22.41 -25.84
N VAL A 35 -22.28 22.54 -24.61
CA VAL A 35 -22.23 23.76 -23.85
C VAL A 35 -20.75 23.92 -23.61
N ARG A 36 -20.14 24.78 -24.42
CA ARG A 36 -18.77 25.26 -24.26
C ARG A 36 -18.71 26.09 -22.99
N GLU A 37 -18.91 25.44 -21.85
CA GLU A 37 -18.48 26.00 -20.58
C GLU A 37 -17.00 26.33 -20.71
N SER A 38 -16.61 27.52 -20.25
CA SER A 38 -15.21 27.89 -20.27
C SER A 38 -14.41 26.87 -19.45
N ILE A 39 -13.29 26.39 -19.97
CA ILE A 39 -12.36 25.47 -19.27
C ILE A 39 -12.16 25.84 -17.78
N PRO A 40 -12.00 27.13 -17.39
CA PRO A 40 -11.87 27.50 -15.97
C PRO A 40 -13.15 27.26 -15.14
N THR A 41 -14.34 27.44 -15.69
CA THR A 41 -15.60 27.20 -14.95
C THR A 41 -15.81 25.71 -14.69
N SER A 42 -15.50 24.85 -15.68
CA SER A 42 -15.63 23.40 -15.52
C SER A 42 -14.57 22.82 -14.58
N PHE A 43 -13.33 23.33 -14.63
CA PHE A 43 -12.29 22.96 -13.66
C PHE A 43 -12.64 23.39 -12.23
N LYS A 44 -13.13 24.62 -12.05
CA LYS A 44 -13.56 25.12 -10.73
C LYS A 44 -14.70 24.27 -10.16
N LYS A 45 -15.64 23.84 -11.02
CA LYS A 45 -16.74 22.95 -10.63
C LYS A 45 -16.23 21.57 -10.22
N GLN A 46 -15.41 20.92 -11.05
CA GLN A 46 -14.80 19.62 -10.71
C GLN A 46 -13.96 19.67 -9.43
N TYR A 47 -13.21 20.75 -9.21
CA TYR A 47 -12.45 20.95 -7.98
C TYR A 47 -13.36 21.12 -6.76
N SER A 48 -14.43 21.91 -6.89
CA SER A 48 -15.41 22.09 -5.82
C SER A 48 -16.12 20.78 -5.47
N ASP A 49 -16.54 20.02 -6.49
CA ASP A 49 -17.20 18.73 -6.33
C ASP A 49 -16.27 17.72 -5.66
N LEU A 50 -15.02 17.63 -6.12
CA LEU A 50 -14.00 16.78 -5.48
C LEU A 50 -13.73 17.19 -4.03
N MET A 51 -13.61 18.48 -3.74
CA MET A 51 -13.38 18.98 -2.39
C MET A 51 -14.58 18.68 -1.46
N ALA A 52 -15.81 18.72 -1.98
CA ALA A 52 -17.00 18.31 -1.23
C ALA A 52 -16.96 16.81 -0.89
N VAL A 53 -16.59 15.97 -1.86
CA VAL A 53 -16.44 14.51 -1.67
C VAL A 53 -15.34 14.16 -0.67
N ILE A 54 -14.17 14.82 -0.76
CA ILE A 54 -13.07 14.59 0.17
C ILE A 54 -13.45 14.98 1.60
N LYS A 55 -14.26 16.03 1.78
CA LYS A 55 -14.74 16.48 3.10
C LYS A 55 -15.79 15.57 3.72
N GLU A 56 -16.37 14.65 2.96
CA GLU A 56 -17.35 13.71 3.50
C GLU A 56 -16.69 12.83 4.57
N GLU A 57 -17.35 12.65 5.71
CA GLU A 57 -16.78 11.89 6.84
C GLU A 57 -16.52 10.41 6.50
N SER A 58 -17.29 9.86 5.55
CA SER A 58 -17.15 8.50 5.03
C SER A 58 -15.82 8.28 4.29
N ILE A 59 -15.25 9.33 3.69
CA ILE A 59 -14.03 9.31 2.86
C ILE A 59 -12.85 9.92 3.62
N SER A 60 -13.02 11.07 4.26
CA SER A 60 -11.95 11.77 4.98
C SER A 60 -11.36 10.96 6.13
N ARG A 61 -12.20 10.27 6.93
CA ARG A 61 -11.73 9.48 8.08
C ARG A 61 -10.84 8.29 7.66
N PRO A 62 -11.26 7.40 6.73
CA PRO A 62 -10.37 6.34 6.26
C PRO A 62 -9.16 6.89 5.49
N LEU A 63 -9.30 7.99 4.75
CA LEU A 63 -8.18 8.62 4.05
C LEU A 63 -7.12 9.09 5.03
N PHE A 64 -7.53 9.84 6.05
CA PHE A 64 -6.65 10.32 7.10
C PHE A 64 -5.95 9.17 7.78
N TRP A 65 -6.68 8.11 8.16
CA TRP A 65 -6.08 6.94 8.80
C TRP A 65 -5.02 6.28 7.91
N VAL A 66 -5.32 6.04 6.63
CA VAL A 66 -4.35 5.41 5.71
C VAL A 66 -3.13 6.28 5.50
N VAL A 67 -3.32 7.58 5.22
CA VAL A 67 -2.25 8.56 5.03
C VAL A 67 -1.37 8.63 6.27
N SER A 68 -1.95 8.85 7.45
CA SER A 68 -1.21 8.89 8.72
C SER A 68 -0.50 7.58 9.03
N SER A 69 -1.10 6.44 8.68
CA SER A 69 -0.49 5.12 8.90
C SER A 69 0.77 4.86 8.07
N ILE A 70 0.97 5.60 6.98
CA ILE A 70 2.19 5.53 6.17
C ILE A 70 3.13 6.66 6.57
N LEU A 71 2.59 7.88 6.65
CA LEU A 71 3.33 9.11 6.95
C LEU A 71 4.15 9.00 8.24
N ALA A 72 3.54 8.46 9.30
CA ALA A 72 4.17 8.46 10.62
C ALA A 72 5.38 7.51 10.71
N ILE A 73 5.43 6.47 9.90
CA ILE A 73 6.40 5.38 10.05
C ILE A 73 7.71 5.77 9.37
N PRO A 74 8.85 5.88 10.09
CA PRO A 74 10.13 6.22 9.48
C PRO A 74 10.66 5.03 8.67
N ILE A 75 10.69 5.11 7.34
CA ILE A 75 11.13 4.00 6.48
C ILE A 75 12.67 3.91 6.47
N LEU A 76 13.21 2.82 7.00
CA LEU A 76 14.66 2.53 7.02
C LEU A 76 15.14 1.62 5.88
N SER A 77 14.33 1.42 4.83
CA SER A 77 14.61 0.46 3.74
C SER A 77 15.98 0.66 3.09
N GLY A 78 16.41 1.91 2.86
CA GLY A 78 17.73 2.21 2.31
C GLY A 78 18.88 1.81 3.24
N SER A 79 18.74 2.06 4.55
CA SER A 79 19.76 1.67 5.53
C SER A 79 19.88 0.16 5.66
N ILE A 80 18.74 -0.55 5.63
CA ILE A 80 18.68 -2.02 5.66
C ILE A 80 19.30 -2.62 4.39
N PHE A 81 19.01 -2.04 3.22
CA PHE A 81 19.62 -2.46 1.95
C PHE A 81 21.15 -2.33 1.97
N CYS A 82 21.67 -1.18 2.45
CA CYS A 82 23.11 -1.00 2.58
C CYS A 82 23.72 -1.98 3.60
N TYR A 83 23.03 -2.26 4.72
CA TYR A 83 23.48 -3.26 5.68
C TYR A 83 23.54 -4.67 5.06
N GLN A 84 22.51 -5.08 4.32
CA GLN A 84 22.46 -6.39 3.67
C GLN A 84 23.58 -6.57 2.63
N THR A 85 23.90 -5.51 1.88
CA THR A 85 24.93 -5.56 0.83
C THR A 85 26.34 -5.39 1.38
N GLN A 86 26.57 -4.49 2.35
CA GLN A 86 27.91 -4.16 2.85
C GLN A 86 28.35 -5.03 4.05
N CYS A 87 27.44 -5.37 4.96
CA CYS A 87 27.79 -6.15 6.15
C CYS A 87 27.56 -7.65 5.95
N LEU A 88 26.43 -8.03 5.36
CA LEU A 88 26.11 -9.43 5.11
C LEU A 88 26.67 -9.94 3.77
N ASN A 89 27.22 -9.06 2.93
CA ASN A 89 27.73 -9.36 1.58
C ASN A 89 26.71 -10.12 0.72
N LEU A 90 25.41 -9.83 0.91
CA LEU A 90 24.38 -10.43 0.09
C LEU A 90 24.40 -9.82 -1.31
N ASP A 91 24.31 -10.68 -2.32
CA ASP A 91 24.15 -10.22 -3.68
C ASP A 91 22.86 -9.39 -3.82
N PRO A 92 22.92 -8.18 -4.43
CA PRO A 92 21.74 -7.37 -4.70
C PRO A 92 20.67 -8.11 -5.51
N SER A 93 21.06 -9.13 -6.29
CA SER A 93 20.16 -10.01 -7.02
C SER A 93 19.24 -10.80 -6.09
N VAL A 94 19.71 -11.27 -4.92
CA VAL A 94 18.91 -11.98 -3.91
C VAL A 94 17.87 -11.05 -3.31
N ILE A 95 18.26 -9.81 -3.01
CA ILE A 95 17.34 -8.78 -2.51
C ILE A 95 16.29 -8.43 -3.56
N GLY A 96 16.68 -8.31 -4.84
CA GLY A 96 15.76 -8.13 -5.95
C GLY A 96 14.79 -9.31 -6.12
N MET A 97 15.28 -10.54 -5.99
CA MET A 97 14.45 -11.76 -6.02
C MET A 97 13.48 -11.82 -4.85
N SER A 98 13.84 -11.28 -3.68
CA SER A 98 12.94 -11.13 -2.54
C SER A 98 11.75 -10.24 -2.88
N LYS A 99 11.97 -9.14 -3.62
CA LYS A 99 10.87 -8.29 -4.10
C LYS A 99 9.93 -9.02 -5.06
N VAL A 100 10.47 -9.83 -5.97
CA VAL A 100 9.65 -10.67 -6.86
C VAL A 100 8.81 -11.67 -6.06
N THR A 101 9.42 -12.33 -5.08
CA THR A 101 8.72 -13.24 -4.17
C THR A 101 7.62 -12.53 -3.41
N GLY A 102 7.88 -11.32 -2.94
CA GLY A 102 6.89 -10.44 -2.33
C GLY A 102 5.71 -10.10 -3.25
N GLN A 103 5.96 -9.81 -4.53
CA GLN A 103 4.88 -9.55 -5.49
C GLN A 103 4.03 -10.80 -5.80
N LEU A 104 4.65 -11.99 -5.87
CA LEU A 104 3.91 -13.26 -5.99
C LEU A 104 3.05 -13.52 -4.74
N MET A 105 3.58 -13.20 -3.56
CA MET A 105 2.84 -13.27 -2.31
C MET A 105 1.68 -12.27 -2.29
N LEU A 106 1.88 -11.02 -2.74
CA LEU A 106 0.81 -10.02 -2.86
C LEU A 106 -0.33 -10.50 -3.76
N LEU A 107 -0.01 -11.09 -4.92
CA LEU A 107 -1.00 -11.67 -5.82
C LEU A 107 -1.79 -12.78 -5.10
N SER A 108 -1.09 -13.69 -4.42
CA SER A 108 -1.70 -14.80 -3.69
C SER A 108 -2.62 -14.31 -2.56
N LEU A 109 -2.18 -13.31 -1.79
CA LEU A 109 -2.98 -12.66 -0.75
C LEU A 109 -4.22 -11.96 -1.33
N THR A 110 -4.08 -11.34 -2.52
CA THR A 110 -5.19 -10.66 -3.20
C THR A 110 -6.28 -11.65 -3.64
N ILE A 111 -5.88 -12.82 -4.18
CA ILE A 111 -6.80 -13.91 -4.54
C ILE A 111 -7.50 -14.44 -3.28
N LEU A 112 -6.75 -14.64 -2.19
CA LEU A 112 -7.31 -15.08 -0.92
C LEU A 112 -8.29 -14.06 -0.33
N TYR A 113 -7.99 -12.77 -0.48
CA TYR A 113 -8.85 -11.68 -0.06
C TYR A 113 -10.21 -11.70 -0.77
N ASP A 114 -10.22 -11.77 -2.11
CA ASP A 114 -11.47 -11.79 -2.87
C ASP A 114 -12.31 -13.05 -2.58
N ARG A 115 -11.66 -14.20 -2.30
CA ARG A 115 -12.35 -15.46 -2.05
C ARG A 115 -12.91 -15.61 -0.63
N PHE A 116 -12.18 -15.18 0.40
CA PHE A 116 -12.52 -15.48 1.80
C PHE A 116 -12.67 -14.24 2.69
N TRP A 117 -11.90 -13.18 2.46
CA TRP A 117 -11.86 -12.04 3.40
C TRP A 117 -12.75 -10.86 3.01
N LYS A 118 -13.43 -10.95 1.86
CA LYS A 118 -14.41 -9.95 1.41
C LYS A 118 -15.59 -9.78 2.37
N ASN A 119 -15.89 -10.75 3.23
CA ASN A 119 -16.98 -10.65 4.21
C ASN A 119 -16.50 -10.11 5.57
N ILE A 120 -15.19 -9.88 5.76
CA ILE A 120 -14.63 -9.40 7.01
C ILE A 120 -14.78 -7.87 7.05
N PRO A 121 -15.22 -7.27 8.19
CA PRO A 121 -15.33 -5.82 8.30
C PRO A 121 -13.97 -5.15 8.10
N LEU A 122 -13.96 -4.04 7.33
CA LEU A 122 -12.75 -3.32 6.94
C LEU A 122 -11.85 -2.99 8.12
N ARG A 123 -12.42 -2.54 9.24
CA ARG A 123 -11.68 -2.22 10.47
C ARG A 123 -10.88 -3.41 11.00
N LYS A 124 -11.47 -4.62 11.02
CA LYS A 124 -10.76 -5.83 11.50
C LYS A 124 -9.63 -6.19 10.53
N LEU A 125 -9.88 -6.12 9.23
CA LEU A 125 -8.86 -6.41 8.23
C LEU A 125 -7.70 -5.41 8.27
N ALA A 126 -7.99 -4.11 8.39
CA ALA A 126 -6.99 -3.06 8.54
C ALA A 126 -6.16 -3.25 9.82
N ASN A 127 -6.79 -3.68 10.92
CA ASN A 127 -6.10 -3.99 12.17
C ASN A 127 -5.11 -5.15 11.99
N ILE A 128 -5.59 -6.27 11.44
CA ILE A 128 -4.77 -7.46 11.19
C ILE A 128 -3.62 -7.12 10.23
N ALA A 129 -3.90 -6.38 9.15
CA ALA A 129 -2.89 -5.98 8.18
C ALA A 129 -1.83 -5.07 8.81
N GLN A 130 -2.22 -4.03 9.57
CA GLN A 130 -1.29 -3.13 10.23
C GLN A 130 -0.47 -3.85 11.31
N MET A 131 -1.07 -4.77 12.07
CA MET A 131 -0.37 -5.58 13.05
C MET A 131 0.64 -6.52 12.36
N SER A 132 0.24 -7.21 11.29
CA SER A 132 1.15 -8.05 10.50
C SER A 132 2.29 -7.25 9.86
N TYR A 133 2.04 -6.00 9.47
CA TYR A 133 3.06 -5.10 8.96
C TYR A 133 4.08 -4.76 10.04
N ALA A 134 3.63 -4.38 11.24
CA ALA A 134 4.52 -4.11 12.36
C ALA A 134 5.39 -5.34 12.68
N PHE A 135 4.79 -6.53 12.78
CA PHE A 135 5.57 -7.76 13.01
C PHE A 135 6.54 -8.09 11.88
N ALA A 136 6.20 -7.81 10.63
CA ALA A 136 7.12 -8.04 9.51
C ALA A 136 8.36 -7.12 9.58
N LEU A 137 8.24 -5.90 10.12
CA LEU A 137 9.41 -5.04 10.38
C LEU A 137 10.39 -5.66 11.41
N LEU A 138 9.90 -6.49 12.33
CA LEU A 138 10.78 -7.20 13.26
C LEU A 138 11.59 -8.29 12.57
N LEU A 139 11.20 -8.76 11.38
CA LEU A 139 12.01 -9.72 10.62
C LEU A 139 13.32 -9.08 10.13
N ASP A 140 13.30 -7.78 9.83
CA ASP A 140 14.53 -7.04 9.54
C ASP A 140 15.44 -6.99 10.78
N LEU A 141 14.86 -6.85 11.99
CA LEU A 141 15.62 -6.94 13.24
C LEU A 141 16.26 -8.32 13.43
N VAL A 142 15.51 -9.40 13.14
CA VAL A 142 15.99 -10.79 13.22
C VAL A 142 17.22 -10.97 12.31
N LEU A 143 17.17 -10.43 11.09
CA LEU A 143 18.26 -10.47 10.13
C LEU A 143 19.47 -9.64 10.60
N VAL A 144 19.26 -8.41 11.07
CA VAL A 144 20.35 -7.52 11.54
C VAL A 144 21.05 -8.08 12.78
N LYS A 145 20.30 -8.72 13.69
CA LYS A 145 20.89 -9.40 14.86
C LYS A 145 21.46 -10.79 14.53
N GLN A 146 21.37 -11.24 13.27
CA GLN A 146 21.76 -12.57 12.82
C GLN A 146 21.12 -13.72 13.63
N LEU A 147 19.92 -13.50 14.18
CA LEU A 147 19.18 -14.53 14.91
C LEU A 147 18.73 -15.65 13.98
N ASN A 148 18.57 -15.38 12.68
CA ASN A 148 18.28 -16.37 11.66
C ASN A 148 19.37 -17.45 11.58
N ILE A 149 20.65 -17.11 11.78
CA ILE A 149 21.75 -18.08 11.78
C ILE A 149 21.67 -18.98 13.01
N GLN A 150 21.28 -18.44 14.17
CA GLN A 150 21.06 -19.23 15.39
C GLN A 150 19.91 -20.24 15.20
N LEU A 151 18.94 -19.93 14.34
CA LEU A 151 17.86 -20.84 13.93
C LEU A 151 18.27 -21.80 12.80
N GLY A 152 19.52 -21.74 12.32
CA GLY A 152 20.05 -22.59 11.25
C GLY A 152 19.69 -22.15 9.83
N ILE A 153 19.17 -20.93 9.64
CA ILE A 153 18.74 -20.41 8.34
C ILE A 153 19.83 -19.48 7.74
N PRO A 154 20.38 -19.79 6.56
CA PRO A 154 21.33 -18.91 5.87
C PRO A 154 20.75 -17.53 5.56
N ASN A 155 21.59 -16.49 5.61
CA ASN A 155 21.18 -15.10 5.35
C ASN A 155 20.53 -14.92 3.98
N GLU A 156 21.04 -15.61 2.95
CA GLU A 156 20.52 -15.54 1.57
C GLU A 156 19.07 -16.04 1.49
N VAL A 157 18.80 -17.20 2.09
CA VAL A 157 17.46 -17.81 2.10
C VAL A 157 16.50 -16.95 2.92
N PHE A 158 16.94 -16.48 4.09
CA PHE A 158 16.13 -15.60 4.92
C PHE A 158 15.78 -14.29 4.19
N ALA A 159 16.78 -13.63 3.58
CA ALA A 159 16.58 -12.41 2.83
C ALA A 159 15.65 -12.62 1.63
N LEU A 160 15.82 -13.71 0.88
CA LEU A 160 14.98 -14.05 -0.26
C LEU A 160 13.50 -14.21 0.12
N CYS A 161 13.19 -14.77 1.30
CA CYS A 161 11.81 -14.95 1.74
C CYS A 161 11.21 -13.74 2.46
N PHE A 162 11.99 -13.08 3.32
CA PHE A 162 11.45 -12.14 4.31
C PHE A 162 11.80 -10.67 4.05
N SER A 163 12.86 -10.36 3.31
CA SER A 163 13.29 -8.97 3.11
C SER A 163 12.28 -8.11 2.34
N GLY A 164 11.42 -8.71 1.51
CA GLY A 164 10.33 -8.03 0.82
C GLY A 164 8.98 -8.09 1.54
N LEU A 165 8.90 -8.79 2.69
CA LEU A 165 7.62 -9.13 3.30
C LEU A 165 6.90 -7.93 3.90
N ALA A 166 7.62 -7.05 4.61
CA ALA A 166 7.03 -5.84 5.19
C ALA A 166 6.41 -4.94 4.11
N GLU A 167 7.12 -4.71 3.00
CA GLU A 167 6.59 -3.95 1.87
C GLU A 167 5.39 -4.63 1.22
N THR A 168 5.43 -5.96 1.07
CA THR A 168 4.32 -6.75 0.53
C THR A 168 3.05 -6.57 1.36
N ILE A 169 3.18 -6.67 2.68
CA ILE A 169 2.05 -6.47 3.60
C ILE A 169 1.57 -5.01 3.57
N ALA A 170 2.48 -4.04 3.46
CA ALA A 170 2.11 -2.62 3.34
C ALA A 170 1.27 -2.36 2.08
N GLN A 171 1.63 -2.97 0.94
CA GLN A 171 0.83 -2.90 -0.29
C GLN A 171 -0.53 -3.59 -0.12
N PHE A 172 -0.55 -4.78 0.48
CA PHE A 172 -1.79 -5.50 0.76
C PHE A 172 -2.73 -4.71 1.68
N LYS A 173 -2.18 -3.98 2.67
CA LYS A 173 -2.96 -3.11 3.57
C LYS A 173 -3.76 -2.05 2.81
N LEU A 174 -3.25 -1.55 1.67
CA LEU A 174 -3.92 -0.52 0.87
C LEU A 174 -5.06 -1.06 0.02
N LEU A 175 -5.01 -2.34 -0.36
CA LEU A 175 -6.00 -3.00 -1.21
C LEU A 175 -7.45 -2.79 -0.76
N PRO A 176 -7.84 -3.09 0.49
CA PRO A 176 -9.24 -2.94 0.90
C PRO A 176 -9.69 -1.46 0.96
N PHE A 177 -8.75 -0.52 1.12
CA PHE A 177 -9.06 0.91 1.03
C PHE A 177 -9.28 1.35 -0.41
N TYR A 178 -8.47 0.86 -1.37
CA TYR A 178 -8.76 1.11 -2.79
C TYR A 178 -10.15 0.62 -3.17
N VAL A 179 -10.56 -0.57 -2.71
CA VAL A 179 -11.91 -1.08 -2.93
C VAL A 179 -12.97 -0.17 -2.28
N LEU A 180 -12.73 0.30 -1.05
CA LEU A 180 -13.64 1.22 -0.37
C LEU A 180 -13.80 2.54 -1.15
N PHE A 181 -12.70 3.22 -1.49
CA PHE A 181 -12.75 4.48 -2.22
C PHE A 181 -13.38 4.32 -3.60
N ALA A 182 -13.20 3.17 -4.26
CA ALA A 182 -13.87 2.88 -5.52
C ALA A 182 -15.39 2.78 -5.33
N SER A 183 -15.83 2.15 -4.24
CA SER A 183 -17.27 1.99 -3.95
C SER A 183 -17.95 3.27 -3.47
N LEU A 184 -17.21 4.19 -2.83
CA LEU A 184 -17.72 5.46 -2.34
C LEU A 184 -17.63 6.58 -3.38
N ALA A 185 -16.90 6.36 -4.48
CA ALA A 185 -16.70 7.38 -5.49
C ALA A 185 -18.03 7.74 -6.18
N PRO A 186 -18.43 9.04 -6.19
CA PRO A 186 -19.61 9.46 -6.91
C PRO A 186 -19.36 9.42 -8.43
N ARG A 187 -20.42 9.14 -9.17
CA ARG A 187 -20.40 9.06 -10.64
C ARG A 187 -19.83 10.35 -11.23
N GLY A 188 -18.79 10.22 -12.05
CA GLY A 188 -18.11 11.34 -12.70
C GLY A 188 -16.90 11.92 -11.94
N CYS A 189 -16.65 11.52 -10.69
CA CYS A 189 -15.48 11.93 -9.91
C CYS A 189 -14.53 10.77 -9.55
N GLU A 190 -14.79 9.55 -10.02
CA GLU A 190 -14.04 8.33 -9.66
C GLU A 190 -12.54 8.44 -9.96
N GLY A 191 -12.19 8.87 -11.18
CA GLY A 191 -10.80 9.04 -11.58
C GLY A 191 -10.07 10.12 -10.76
N SER A 192 -10.75 11.24 -10.47
CA SER A 192 -10.17 12.33 -9.67
C SER A 192 -9.97 11.94 -8.21
N LEU A 193 -10.92 11.22 -7.61
CA LEU A 193 -10.80 10.72 -6.23
C LEU A 193 -9.66 9.71 -6.10
N MET A 194 -9.56 8.76 -7.04
CA MET A 194 -8.47 7.78 -7.06
C MET A 194 -7.10 8.42 -7.30
N SER A 195 -7.03 9.41 -8.18
CA SER A 195 -5.79 10.16 -8.42
C SER A 195 -5.37 10.93 -7.18
N PHE A 196 -6.31 11.59 -6.49
CA PHE A 196 -6.04 12.29 -5.24
C PHE A 196 -5.53 11.34 -4.15
N LEU A 197 -6.19 10.18 -3.97
CA LEU A 197 -5.74 9.13 -3.06
C LEU A 197 -4.31 8.69 -3.40
N GLY A 198 -4.04 8.38 -4.67
CA GLY A 198 -2.70 7.99 -5.13
C GLY A 198 -1.65 9.05 -4.82
N SER A 199 -1.92 10.33 -5.13
CA SER A 199 -1.02 11.44 -4.81
C SER A 199 -0.79 11.60 -3.32
N ALA A 200 -1.84 11.49 -2.49
CA ALA A 200 -1.72 11.58 -1.04
C ALA A 200 -0.84 10.45 -0.46
N LEU A 201 -1.00 9.22 -0.96
CA LEU A 201 -0.18 8.08 -0.56
C LEU A 201 1.29 8.24 -0.98
N CYS A 202 1.54 8.72 -2.20
CA CYS A 202 2.89 9.03 -2.67
C CYS A 202 3.55 10.09 -1.80
N LEU A 203 2.84 11.19 -1.50
CA LEU A 203 3.34 12.24 -0.61
C LEU A 203 3.66 11.70 0.79
N SER A 204 2.78 10.86 1.32
CA SER A 204 2.98 10.20 2.62
C SER A 204 4.24 9.33 2.63
N SER A 205 4.48 8.57 1.56
CA SER A 205 5.67 7.74 1.41
C SER A 205 6.95 8.57 1.32
N ILE A 206 6.92 9.72 0.65
CA ILE A 206 8.07 10.63 0.55
C ILE A 206 8.42 11.17 1.94
N PHE A 207 7.43 11.69 2.67
CA PHE A 207 7.62 12.19 4.04
C PHE A 207 8.13 11.10 4.99
N SER A 208 7.55 9.91 4.91
CA SER A 208 7.97 8.73 5.67
C SER A 208 9.42 8.33 5.38
N GLY A 209 9.86 8.43 4.12
CA GLY A 209 11.26 8.25 3.72
C GLY A 209 12.18 9.34 4.29
N PHE A 210 11.77 10.61 4.23
CA PHE A 210 12.52 11.71 4.85
C PHE A 210 12.67 11.53 6.37
N LEU A 211 11.60 11.12 7.06
CA LEU A 211 11.64 10.79 8.48
C LEU A 211 12.58 9.61 8.76
N GLY A 212 12.61 8.61 7.88
CA GLY A 212 13.55 7.49 7.95
C GLY A 212 15.01 7.93 7.84
N ILE A 213 15.33 8.79 6.87
CA ILE A 213 16.68 9.36 6.72
C ILE A 213 17.04 10.23 7.93
N GLY A 214 16.10 11.05 8.41
CA GLY A 214 16.28 11.88 9.60
C GLY A 214 16.55 11.04 10.85
N LEU A 215 15.80 9.95 11.05
CA LEU A 215 16.02 9.01 12.14
C LEU A 215 17.38 8.29 12.02
N ALA A 216 17.75 7.86 10.82
CA ALA A 216 19.05 7.23 10.58
C ALA A 216 20.21 8.18 10.91
N SER A 217 20.11 9.44 10.47
CA SER A 217 21.08 10.50 10.79
C SER A 217 21.16 10.77 12.29
N PHE A 218 20.01 10.88 12.97
CA PHE A 218 19.94 11.10 14.42
C PHE A 218 20.58 9.95 15.23
N LEU A 219 20.40 8.70 14.79
CA LEU A 219 21.01 7.53 15.42
C LEU A 219 22.47 7.29 15.00
N GLY A 220 23.03 8.13 14.13
CA GLY A 220 24.40 8.03 13.63
C GLY A 220 24.63 6.83 12.68
N ILE A 221 23.58 6.34 12.02
CA ILE A 221 23.68 5.22 11.07
C ILE A 221 24.36 5.73 9.79
N THR A 222 25.54 5.20 9.48
CA THR A 222 26.33 5.57 8.29
C THR A 222 26.74 4.30 7.52
N SER A 223 27.06 4.43 6.24
CA SER A 223 27.65 3.36 5.42
C SER A 223 29.01 2.92 5.98
N GLY A 224 28.99 1.98 6.92
CA GLY A 224 30.15 1.49 7.67
C GLY A 224 29.92 1.32 9.17
N ASN A 225 28.88 1.94 9.73
CA ASN A 225 28.48 1.73 11.13
C ASN A 225 26.96 1.59 11.26
N TYR A 226 26.53 0.34 11.50
CA TYR A 226 25.13 -0.04 11.64
C TYR A 226 24.77 -0.47 13.07
N SER A 227 25.60 -0.14 14.06
CA SER A 227 25.40 -0.58 15.46
C SER A 227 24.06 -0.12 16.03
N SER A 228 23.57 1.05 15.62
CA SER A 228 22.28 1.63 16.03
C SER A 228 21.10 1.20 15.15
N LEU A 229 21.33 0.44 14.06
CA LEU A 229 20.26 0.01 13.15
C LEU A 229 19.18 -0.82 13.84
N PRO A 230 19.49 -1.76 14.76
CA PRO A 230 18.47 -2.46 15.53
C PRO A 230 17.58 -1.53 16.34
N LEU A 231 18.14 -0.46 16.92
CA LEU A 231 17.37 0.54 17.67
C LEU A 231 16.42 1.31 16.74
N GLY A 232 16.88 1.68 15.54
CA GLY A 232 16.04 2.31 14.53
C GLY A 232 14.85 1.43 14.13
N ILE A 233 15.08 0.13 13.92
CA ILE A 233 14.01 -0.83 13.58
C ILE A 233 13.03 -1.00 14.76
N MET A 234 13.51 -1.01 16.01
CA MET A 234 12.63 -1.04 17.19
C MET A 234 11.74 0.20 17.26
N ILE A 235 12.29 1.39 17.02
CA ILE A 235 11.50 2.64 16.95
C ILE A 235 10.46 2.53 15.84
N GLN A 236 10.87 2.08 14.65
CA GLN A 236 9.97 1.89 13.52
C GLN A 236 8.82 0.92 13.86
N PHE A 237 9.09 -0.17 14.59
CA PHE A 237 8.08 -1.11 15.07
C PHE A 237 7.06 -0.45 16.00
N PHE A 238 7.51 0.27 17.04
CA PHE A 238 6.60 0.94 17.96
C PHE A 238 5.77 2.03 17.28
N VAL A 239 6.38 2.79 16.38
CA VAL A 239 5.67 3.80 15.58
C VAL A 239 4.70 3.14 14.60
N ALA A 240 5.01 1.97 14.05
CA ALA A 240 4.09 1.20 13.21
C ALA A 240 2.88 0.65 13.97
N LEU A 241 2.95 0.53 15.30
CA LEU A 241 1.77 0.18 16.12
C LEU A 241 0.90 1.40 16.44
N LEU A 242 1.44 2.62 16.36
CA LEU A 242 0.71 3.85 16.70
C LEU A 242 -0.61 4.04 15.92
N PRO A 243 -0.69 3.75 14.60
CA PRO A 243 -1.95 3.86 13.85
C PRO A 243 -3.06 2.93 14.36
N LEU A 244 -2.73 1.87 15.11
CA LEU A 244 -3.72 0.98 15.72
C LEU A 244 -4.53 1.67 16.81
N HIS A 245 -3.94 2.67 17.51
CA HIS A 245 -4.64 3.38 18.56
C HIS A 245 -5.80 4.23 18.02
N TRP A 246 -5.66 4.75 16.80
CA TRP A 246 -6.69 5.55 16.12
C TRP A 246 -7.46 4.75 15.06
N ILE A 247 -7.54 3.43 15.20
CA ILE A 247 -8.27 2.59 14.23
C ILE A 247 -9.78 2.84 14.23
N ASP A 248 -10.31 3.49 15.26
CA ASP A 248 -11.72 3.84 15.36
C ASP A 248 -12.18 4.85 14.29
N TYR A 249 -11.25 5.58 13.67
CA TYR A 249 -11.52 6.42 12.51
C TYR A 249 -11.84 5.60 11.24
N VAL A 250 -11.49 4.31 11.19
CA VAL A 250 -11.84 3.44 10.05
C VAL A 250 -13.30 2.97 10.19
N PRO A 251 -14.16 3.15 9.16
CA PRO A 251 -15.54 2.73 9.22
C PRO A 251 -15.66 1.20 9.42
N MET A 252 -16.66 0.80 10.22
CA MET A 252 -16.86 -0.61 10.58
C MET A 252 -17.49 -1.43 9.45
N SER A 253 -18.31 -0.81 8.60
CA SER A 253 -19.00 -1.49 7.49
C SER A 253 -18.27 -1.30 6.17
N GLN A 254 -18.07 -2.41 5.46
CA GLN A 254 -18.02 -2.33 4.00
C GLN A 254 -19.43 -1.99 3.53
N VAL A 255 -19.60 -0.88 2.82
CA VAL A 255 -20.82 -0.67 2.04
C VAL A 255 -20.71 -1.63 0.86
N VAL A 256 -21.19 -2.86 1.05
CA VAL A 256 -21.41 -3.77 -0.07
C VAL A 256 -22.47 -3.08 -0.93
N PRO A 257 -22.20 -2.72 -2.19
CA PRO A 257 -23.24 -2.22 -3.05
C PRO A 257 -24.29 -3.33 -3.15
N GLU A 258 -25.47 -3.03 -2.63
CA GLU A 258 -26.67 -3.82 -2.81
C GLU A 258 -26.77 -4.12 -4.31
N LYS A 259 -26.61 -5.40 -4.68
CA LYS A 259 -26.86 -5.85 -6.04
C LYS A 259 -28.22 -5.29 -6.43
N ALA A 260 -28.23 -4.40 -7.42
CA ALA A 260 -29.42 -3.78 -7.96
C ALA A 260 -30.55 -4.80 -7.94
N VAL A 261 -31.52 -4.57 -7.05
CA VAL A 261 -32.77 -5.30 -7.01
C VAL A 261 -33.26 -5.31 -8.45
N LYS A 262 -33.32 -6.50 -9.04
CA LYS A 262 -34.04 -6.74 -10.29
C LYS A 262 -35.47 -6.30 -10.05
N LYS A 263 -35.79 -5.03 -10.35
CA LYS A 263 -37.16 -4.60 -10.62
C LYS A 263 -37.52 -5.16 -12.00
N GLY A 264 -37.94 -6.42 -11.96
CA GLY A 264 -38.64 -7.10 -13.04
C GLY A 264 -39.86 -7.76 -12.42
N LYS A 265 -40.93 -6.98 -12.29
CA LYS A 265 -42.33 -7.34 -12.52
C LYS A 265 -43.17 -6.07 -12.46
#